data_AF-A0A973JE29-F1
#
_entry.id   AF-A0A973JE29-F1
#
_cell.length_a   1.000
_cell.length_b   1.000
_cell.length_c   1.000
_cell.angle_alpha   90.00
_cell.angle_beta   90.00
_cell.angle_gamma   90.00
#
_symmetry.space_group_name_H-M   'P 1'
#
loop_
_entity.id
_entity.type
_entity.pdbx_description
1 polymer ?
#
loop_
_entity_poly.entity_id
_entity_poly.type
_entity_poly.pdbx_seq_one_letter_code
_entity_poly.pdbx_strand_id
1 'polypeptide(L)' 'LSSPGEPVLKNKVSEWLTRGHWRKWVIAYASAQSYDGGTGATYVLLRHRPITKRARKNSRCRTGVPPV' A
#
# COMPACT_ATOMS: atom_id res chain seq x y z
N LEU A 1 -6.65 -24.36 7.88
CA LEU A 1 -5.61 -23.60 7.14
C LEU A 1 -5.30 -22.29 7.88
N SER A 2 -4.71 -22.37 9.07
CA SER A 2 -4.12 -21.22 9.77
C SER A 2 -3.13 -21.79 10.77
N SER A 3 -1.86 -21.39 10.69
CA SER A 3 -0.94 -21.56 11.81
C SER A 3 -1.53 -20.80 13.00
N PRO A 4 -1.55 -21.35 14.22
CA PRO A 4 -2.17 -20.73 15.41
C PRO A 4 -1.32 -19.58 15.96
N GLY A 5 -1.02 -18.58 15.12
CA GLY A 5 -0.19 -17.44 15.45
C GLY A 5 -0.58 -16.19 14.67
N GLU A 6 -0.05 -15.05 15.13
CA GLU A 6 -0.27 -13.77 14.47
C GLU A 6 0.27 -13.80 13.02
N PRO A 7 -0.43 -13.21 12.04
CA PRO A 7 0.03 -13.17 10.66
C PRO A 7 1.19 -12.16 10.48
N VAL A 8 2.37 -12.53 10.97
CA VAL A 8 3.59 -11.70 11.00
C VAL A 8 3.90 -11.10 9.63
N LEU A 9 3.84 -11.92 8.57
CA LEU A 9 4.16 -11.48 7.21
C LEU A 9 3.16 -10.46 6.66
N LYS A 10 1.85 -10.66 6.85
CA LYS A 10 0.84 -9.69 6.39
C LYS A 10 1.02 -8.35 7.09
N ASN A 11 1.29 -8.39 8.39
CA ASN A 11 1.50 -7.19 9.19
C ASN A 11 2.74 -6.43 8.68
N LYS A 12 3.86 -7.11 8.46
CA LYS A 12 5.09 -6.50 7.93
C LYS A 12 4.93 -5.97 6.50
N VAL A 13 4.22 -6.68 5.63
CA VAL A 13 3.93 -6.21 4.27
C VAL A 13 3.10 -4.92 4.31
N SER A 14 2.05 -4.87 5.12
CA SER A 14 1.24 -3.66 5.27
C SER A 14 2.05 -2.48 5.82
N GLU A 15 2.94 -2.76 6.79
CA GLU A 15 3.85 -1.76 7.36
C GLU A 15 4.80 -1.21 6.30
N TRP A 16 5.42 -2.07 5.49
CA TRP A 16 6.36 -1.66 4.44
C TRP A 16 5.67 -0.86 3.33
N LEU A 17 4.49 -1.29 2.87
CA LEU A 17 3.76 -0.59 1.80
C LEU A 17 3.29 0.80 2.23
N THR A 18 2.99 0.98 3.53
CA THR A 18 2.46 2.24 4.07
C THR A 18 3.54 3.20 4.58
N ARG A 19 4.76 2.71 4.85
CA ARG A 19 5.86 3.48 5.47
C ARG A 19 7.08 3.64 4.55
N GLY A 20 7.96 4.55 4.96
CA GLY A 20 9.30 4.71 4.38
C GLY A 20 9.33 5.03 2.88
N HIS A 21 10.26 4.37 2.17
CA HIS A 21 10.56 4.61 0.76
C HIS A 21 9.46 4.10 -0.18
N TRP A 22 8.79 2.99 0.18
CA TRP A 22 7.78 2.32 -0.65
C TRP A 22 6.50 3.13 -0.81
N ARG A 23 6.08 3.89 0.20
CA ARG A 23 4.87 4.74 0.12
C ARG A 23 4.88 5.72 -1.06
N LYS A 24 6.05 6.11 -1.55
CA LYS A 24 6.17 7.01 -2.72
C LYS A 24 5.86 6.29 -4.03
N TRP A 25 6.02 4.98 -4.07
CA TRP A 25 5.84 4.13 -5.23
C TRP A 25 4.48 3.46 -5.25
N VAL A 26 3.91 3.12 -4.09
CA VAL A 26 2.63 2.42 -4.01
C VAL A 26 1.46 3.40 -4.20
N ILE A 27 0.51 3.03 -5.06
CA ILE A 27 -0.78 3.73 -5.23
C ILE A 27 -1.81 3.11 -4.27
N ALA A 28 -1.96 1.79 -4.35
CA ALA A 28 -2.92 1.00 -3.59
C ALA A 28 -2.43 -0.44 -3.47
N TYR A 29 -2.97 -1.19 -2.50
CA TYR A 29 -2.77 -2.62 -2.37
C TYR A 29 -4.06 -3.30 -1.90
N ALA A 30 -4.26 -4.57 -2.25
CA ALA A 30 -5.44 -5.35 -1.88
C ALA A 30 -5.12 -6.84 -1.81
N SER A 31 -5.85 -7.58 -0.97
CA SER A 31 -5.78 -9.06 -0.94
C SER A 31 -6.09 -9.63 -2.31
N ALA A 32 -5.39 -10.69 -2.70
CA ALA A 32 -5.66 -11.36 -3.97
C ALA A 32 -7.01 -12.08 -3.93
N GLN A 33 -7.55 -12.36 -5.12
CA GLN A 33 -8.76 -13.17 -5.23
C GLN A 33 -8.45 -14.63 -4.88
N SER A 34 -9.48 -15.39 -4.49
CA SER A 34 -9.31 -16.78 -4.04
C SER A 34 -8.59 -17.68 -5.04
N TYR A 35 -8.78 -17.45 -6.35
CA TYR A 35 -8.13 -18.22 -7.41
C TYR A 35 -6.61 -17.98 -7.50
N ASP A 36 -6.14 -16.79 -7.12
CA ASP A 36 -4.72 -16.38 -7.17
C ASP A 36 -4.03 -16.51 -5.80
N GLY A 37 -4.63 -17.26 -4.87
CA GLY A 37 -4.08 -17.49 -3.53
C GLY A 37 -4.77 -16.71 -2.41
N GLY A 38 -5.80 -15.92 -2.71
CA GLY A 38 -6.67 -15.29 -1.72
C GLY A 38 -5.92 -14.41 -0.74
N THR A 39 -6.19 -14.59 0.55
CA THR A 39 -5.48 -13.84 1.58
C THR A 39 -3.99 -14.20 1.70
N GLY A 40 -3.50 -15.25 1.03
CA GLY A 40 -2.08 -15.60 0.99
C GLY A 40 -1.25 -14.70 0.06
N ALA A 41 -1.90 -13.94 -0.82
CA ALA A 41 -1.25 -13.03 -1.75
C ALA A 41 -1.86 -11.61 -1.66
N THR A 42 -1.10 -10.61 -2.10
CA THR A 42 -1.51 -9.20 -2.10
C THR A 42 -1.06 -8.56 -3.39
N TYR A 43 -2.00 -8.01 -4.16
CA TYR A 43 -1.66 -7.20 -5.32
C TYR A 43 -1.25 -5.80 -4.86
N VAL A 44 -0.24 -5.26 -5.52
CA VAL A 44 0.27 -3.92 -5.25
C VAL A 44 0.26 -3.14 -6.56
N LEU A 45 -0.48 -2.04 -6.59
CA LEU A 45 -0.46 -1.12 -7.71
C LEU A 45 0.69 -0.13 -7.53
N LEU A 46 1.66 -0.17 -8.42
CA LEU A 46 2.86 0.67 -8.38
C LEU A 46 2.76 1.84 -9.36
N ARG A 47 3.39 2.95 -8.97
CA ARG A 47 3.62 4.11 -9.83
C ARG A 47 4.85 3.86 -10.69
N HIS A 48 4.81 4.34 -11.92
CA HIS A 48 5.98 4.32 -12.80
C HIS A 48 7.11 5.26 -12.33
N ARG A 49 6.78 6.29 -11.54
CA ARG A 49 7.74 7.22 -10.93
C ARG A 49 7.38 7.48 -9.46
N PRO A 50 8.36 7.66 -8.57
CA PRO A 50 8.09 7.91 -7.16
C PRO A 50 7.46 9.29 -6.97
N ILE A 51 6.52 9.40 -6.02
CA ILE A 51 6.02 10.71 -5.58
C ILE A 51 7.17 11.52 -4.98
N THR A 52 7.46 12.65 -5.62
CA THR A 52 8.32 13.69 -5.05
C THR A 52 7.53 14.56 -4.07
N LYS A 53 8.21 15.20 -3.11
CA LYS A 53 7.56 16.12 -2.15
C LYS A 53 6.72 17.20 -2.85
N ARG A 54 7.17 17.67 -4.01
CA ARG A 54 6.49 18.69 -4.83
C ARG A 54 5.18 18.16 -5.45
N ALA A 55 5.18 16.94 -5.98
CA ALA A 55 3.98 16.31 -6.54
C ALA A 55 2.86 16.18 -5.48
N ARG A 56 3.22 15.83 -4.23
CA ARG A 56 2.27 15.73 -3.11
C ARG A 56 1.70 17.08 -2.66
N LYS A 57 2.45 18.17 -2.79
CA LYS A 57 1.93 19.52 -2.52
C LYS A 57 0.92 19.93 -3.59
N ASN A 58 1.23 19.66 -4.85
CA ASN A 58 0.35 19.99 -5.96
C ASN A 58 -0.97 19.21 -5.93
N SER A 59 -0.96 17.93 -5.54
CA SER A 59 -2.19 17.14 -5.40
C SER A 59 -3.06 17.64 -4.24
N ARG A 60 -2.46 18.01 -3.09
CA ARG A 60 -3.21 18.55 -1.94
C ARG A 60 -3.91 19.88 -2.25
N CYS A 61 -3.25 20.77 -2.98
CA CYS A 61 -3.86 22.03 -3.41
C CYS A 61 -5.02 21.81 -4.39
N ARG A 62 -4.94 20.76 -5.23
CA ARG A 62 -6.01 20.41 -6.19
C ARG A 62 -7.21 19.73 -5.54
N THR A 63 -7.01 18.97 -4.46
CA THR A 63 -8.09 18.22 -3.83
C THR A 63 -8.88 19.05 -2.82
N GLY A 64 -8.39 20.19 -2.33
CA GLY A 64 -9.12 21.05 -1.38
C GLY A 64 -9.48 20.41 -0.03
N VAL A 65 -9.20 19.11 0.17
CA VAL A 65 -9.53 18.37 1.39
C VAL A 65 -8.44 18.57 2.44
N PRO A 66 -8.74 19.19 3.59
CA PRO A 66 -7.81 19.25 4.71
C PRO A 66 -7.58 17.84 5.29
N PRO A 67 -6.38 17.53 5.80
CA PRO A 67 -6.17 16.27 6.51
C PRO A 67 -7.05 16.27 7.78
N VAL A 68 -7.83 15.20 7.96
CA VAL A 68 -8.52 14.88 9.22
C VAL A 68 -7.52 14.46 10.29
#